data_AF-A0A9D9C499-F1
#
_entry.id   AF-A0A9D9C499-F1
#
_cell.length_a   1.000
_cell.length_b   1.000
_cell.length_c   1.000
_cell.angle_alpha   90.00
_cell.angle_beta   90.00
_cell.angle_gamma   90.00
#
_symmetry.space_group_name_H-M   'P 1'
#
loop_
_entity.id
_entity.type
_entity.pdbx_description
1 polymer ?
#
loop_
_entity_poly.entity_id
_entity_poly.type
_entity_poly.pdbx_seq_one_letter_code
_entity_poly.pdbx_strand_id
1 'polypeptide(L)'
;MQKETISIVPYMASVDWYADLLAQRLGLRQEATVVATADLNRGRIMGANGLQTLSVPIAGGGRNLRRPLATIGVSEHGSWRRVHWGAIFSAYGRTPYYEHYEHLFRLIWLQPWERLSDLNEALHRVITEIVFSAEIIDALPSDRAELERLSSDYADYWQLSRAKDGFVDGLSAIDMVFSLGPQSVFHLLHRVLHTHKSE
;
A
#
# COMPACT_ATOMS: atom_id res chain seq x y z
N MET A 1 -2.66 -13.50 25.62
CA MET A 1 -3.24 -12.41 24.81
C MET A 1 -2.15 -11.38 24.54
N GLN A 2 -1.38 -11.56 23.46
CA GLN A 2 -0.53 -10.49 22.95
C GLN A 2 -1.47 -9.41 22.40
N LYS A 3 -1.36 -8.18 22.91
CA LYS A 3 -1.99 -7.03 22.27
C LYS A 3 -1.30 -6.87 20.91
N GLU A 4 -2.00 -7.20 19.82
CA GLU A 4 -1.58 -6.77 18.50
C GLU A 4 -1.39 -5.25 18.56
N THR A 5 -0.15 -4.80 18.51
CA THR A 5 0.15 -3.37 18.36
C THR A 5 -0.10 -3.07 16.90
N ILE A 6 -1.36 -2.81 16.54
CA ILE A 6 -1.71 -2.49 15.16
C ILE A 6 -1.00 -1.19 14.79
N SER A 7 -0.09 -1.29 13.82
CA SER A 7 0.61 -0.15 13.25
C SER A 7 -0.41 0.81 12.65
N ILE A 8 -0.20 2.12 12.81
CA ILE A 8 -1.05 3.13 12.15
C ILE A 8 -1.02 2.87 10.65
N VAL A 9 -2.19 2.79 10.03
CA VAL A 9 -2.36 2.58 8.59
C VAL A 9 -2.28 3.94 7.87
N PRO A 10 -1.24 4.21 7.04
CA PRO A 10 -1.19 5.42 6.24
C PRO A 10 -2.13 5.35 5.03
N TYR A 11 -2.48 6.52 4.51
CA TYR A 11 -3.20 6.63 3.26
C TYR A 11 -2.36 6.05 2.11
N MET A 12 -2.93 5.13 1.32
CA MET A 12 -2.21 4.50 0.20
C MET A 12 -0.82 3.98 0.59
N ALA A 13 -0.75 3.25 1.71
CA ALA A 13 0.49 2.73 2.30
C ALA A 13 1.44 2.09 1.27
N SER A 14 2.74 2.26 1.50
CA SER A 14 3.78 1.80 0.57
C SER A 14 3.91 0.28 0.56
N VAL A 15 4.55 -0.24 -0.50
CA VAL A 15 4.97 -1.65 -0.56
C VAL A 15 5.78 -2.05 0.68
N ASP A 16 6.69 -1.19 1.16
CA ASP A 16 7.47 -1.43 2.38
C ASP A 16 6.62 -1.56 3.64
N TRP A 17 5.58 -0.73 3.78
CA TRP A 17 4.68 -0.83 4.92
C TRP A 17 3.97 -2.19 4.96
N TYR A 18 3.57 -2.70 3.78
CA TYR A 18 2.98 -4.03 3.66
C TYR A 18 3.98 -5.16 3.82
N ALA A 19 5.24 -4.98 3.42
CA ALA A 19 6.31 -5.94 3.68
C ALA A 19 6.56 -6.07 5.19
N ASP A 20 6.59 -4.94 5.91
CA ASP A 20 6.72 -4.93 7.36
C ASP A 20 5.53 -5.59 8.06
N LEU A 21 4.31 -5.38 7.56
CA LEU A 21 3.12 -6.06 8.05
C LEU A 21 3.16 -7.58 7.79
N LEU A 22 3.63 -8.01 6.62
CA LEU A 22 3.83 -9.44 6.33
C LEU A 22 4.87 -10.05 7.27
N ALA A 23 5.99 -9.37 7.51
CA ALA A 23 7.01 -9.81 8.46
C ALA A 23 6.43 -9.98 9.89
N GLN A 24 5.56 -9.07 10.33
CA GLN A 24 4.86 -9.17 11.60
C GLN A 24 3.92 -10.40 11.63
N ARG A 25 3.13 -10.62 10.57
CA ARG A 25 2.23 -11.77 10.45
C ARG A 25 2.98 -13.11 10.46
N LEU A 26 4.17 -13.15 9.87
CA LEU A 26 5.04 -14.33 9.86
C LEU A 26 5.86 -14.50 11.15
N GLY A 27 5.72 -13.61 12.13
CA GLY A 27 6.51 -13.64 13.37
C GLY A 27 8.00 -13.30 13.19
N LEU A 28 8.39 -12.76 12.03
CA LEU A 28 9.75 -12.35 11.70
C LEU A 28 10.09 -10.96 12.26
N ARG A 29 9.07 -10.19 12.67
CA ARG A 29 9.21 -8.86 13.28
C ARG A 29 8.18 -8.66 14.39
N GLN A 30 8.58 -8.03 15.49
CA GLN A 30 7.67 -7.76 16.62
C GLN A 30 7.32 -6.27 16.76
N GLU A 31 8.15 -5.38 16.22
CA GLU A 31 7.95 -3.94 16.30
C GLU A 31 6.89 -3.46 15.31
N ALA A 32 6.06 -2.52 15.76
CA ALA A 32 5.14 -1.81 14.89
C ALA A 32 5.89 -0.99 13.84
N THR A 33 5.30 -0.89 12.65
CA THR A 33 5.81 -0.09 11.54
C THR A 33 5.69 1.39 11.89
N VAL A 34 6.82 2.09 11.86
CA VAL A 34 6.86 3.54 12.06
C VAL A 34 6.47 4.23 10.77
N VAL A 35 5.51 5.16 10.86
CA VAL A 35 5.02 5.93 9.72
C VAL A 35 5.34 7.40 9.94
N ALA A 36 5.97 8.04 8.97
CA ALA A 36 6.24 9.47 9.05
C ALA A 36 4.92 10.26 9.01
N THR A 37 4.84 11.34 9.78
CA THR A 37 3.63 12.18 9.86
C THR A 37 3.16 12.68 8.49
N ALA A 38 4.09 12.96 7.57
CA ALA A 38 3.77 13.42 6.22
C ALA A 38 3.11 12.35 5.34
N ASP A 39 3.30 11.06 5.64
CA ASP A 39 2.79 9.95 4.85
C ASP A 39 1.41 9.48 5.32
N LEU A 40 0.94 9.95 6.49
CA LEU A 40 -0.36 9.58 7.03
C LEU A 40 -1.54 9.93 6.09
N ASN A 41 -1.38 10.97 5.27
CA ASN A 41 -2.39 11.42 4.30
C ASN A 41 -1.86 11.45 2.86
N ARG A 42 -0.74 10.77 2.56
CA ARG A 42 -0.10 10.83 1.25
C ARG A 42 0.33 9.46 0.76
N GLY A 43 0.11 9.22 -0.54
CA GLY A 43 0.60 8.03 -1.25
C GLY A 43 1.41 8.42 -2.47
N ARG A 44 2.38 7.58 -2.83
CA ARG A 44 3.22 7.76 -4.03
C ARG A 44 2.77 6.80 -5.13
N ILE A 45 2.68 7.30 -6.35
CA ILE A 45 2.40 6.50 -7.54
C ILE A 45 3.35 6.89 -8.67
N MET A 46 3.55 5.98 -9.61
CA MET A 46 4.27 6.29 -10.84
C MET A 46 3.26 6.46 -11.98
N GLY A 47 3.04 7.70 -12.41
CA GLY A 47 2.13 7.98 -13.53
C GLY A 47 2.89 8.35 -14.80
N ALA A 48 2.15 8.67 -15.87
CA ALA A 48 2.74 8.97 -17.19
C ALA A 48 3.78 10.11 -17.17
N ASN A 49 3.61 11.08 -16.26
CA ASN A 49 4.48 12.24 -16.10
C ASN A 49 5.56 12.05 -15.01
N GLY A 50 5.79 10.82 -14.57
CA GLY A 50 6.74 10.49 -13.51
C GLY A 50 6.09 10.35 -12.14
N LEU A 51 6.95 10.37 -11.11
CA LEU A 51 6.58 10.15 -9.72
C LEU A 51 5.62 11.23 -9.22
N GLN A 52 4.49 10.81 -8.69
CA GLN A 52 3.44 11.70 -8.19
C GLN A 52 3.07 11.36 -6.75
N THR A 53 2.90 12.39 -5.94
CA THR A 53 2.40 12.26 -4.56
C THR A 53 0.93 12.69 -4.52
N LEU A 54 0.04 11.74 -4.27
CA LEU A 54 -1.38 11.99 -4.04
C LEU A 54 -1.59 12.30 -2.56
N SER A 55 -2.16 13.46 -2.26
CA SER A 55 -2.39 13.92 -0.88
C SER A 55 -3.87 14.15 -0.62
N VAL A 56 -4.41 13.51 0.41
CA VAL A 56 -5.76 13.76 0.91
C VAL A 56 -5.75 15.06 1.72
N PRO A 57 -6.51 16.09 1.33
CA PRO A 57 -6.62 17.32 2.11
C PRO A 57 -7.37 17.03 3.42
N ILE A 58 -6.90 17.63 4.51
CA ILE A 58 -7.44 17.41 5.85
C ILE A 58 -7.96 18.71 6.47
N ALA A 59 -8.98 18.60 7.31
CA ALA A 59 -9.54 19.72 8.04
C ALA A 59 -8.48 20.35 8.96
N GLY A 60 -8.34 21.69 8.90
CA GLY A 60 -7.34 22.44 9.66
C GLY A 60 -5.88 22.29 9.17
N GLY A 61 -5.67 21.62 8.04
CA GLY A 61 -4.37 21.56 7.35
C GLY A 61 -3.33 20.65 8.02
N GLY A 62 -2.14 20.58 7.41
CA GLY A 62 -1.10 19.59 7.74
C GLY A 62 -0.61 19.56 9.19
N ARG A 63 -0.77 20.65 9.96
CA ARG A 63 -0.43 20.68 11.39
C ARG A 63 -1.26 19.68 12.21
N ASN A 64 -2.48 19.39 11.76
CA ASN A 64 -3.36 18.44 12.44
C ASN A 64 -2.90 16.97 12.32
N LEU A 65 -1.95 16.64 11.43
CA LEU A 65 -1.38 15.29 11.31
C LEU A 65 -0.61 14.83 12.57
N ARG A 66 -0.28 15.76 13.48
CA ARG A 66 0.32 15.43 14.79
C ARG A 66 -0.71 14.97 15.83
N ARG A 67 -2.00 15.07 15.52
CA ARG A 67 -3.10 14.61 16.38
C ARG A 67 -3.39 13.13 16.10
N PRO A 68 -4.09 12.42 16.99
CA PRO A 68 -4.54 11.06 16.72
C PRO A 68 -5.32 10.97 15.40
N LEU A 69 -4.95 10.04 14.52
CA LEU A 69 -5.47 9.93 13.15
C LEU A 69 -7.01 9.83 13.12
N ALA A 70 -7.60 9.13 14.08
CA ALA A 70 -9.05 8.98 14.25
C ALA A 70 -9.79 10.28 14.58
N THR A 71 -9.08 11.38 14.87
CA THR A 71 -9.67 12.71 15.13
C THR A 71 -9.50 13.67 13.95
N ILE A 72 -8.82 13.25 12.89
CA ILE A 72 -8.50 14.08 11.74
C ILE A 72 -9.61 13.94 10.70
N GLY A 73 -10.30 15.05 10.44
CA GLY A 73 -11.34 15.10 9.41
C GLY A 73 -10.76 15.20 8.00
N VAL A 74 -11.41 14.56 7.02
CA VAL A 74 -11.10 14.74 5.60
C VAL A 74 -11.76 16.03 5.10
N SER A 75 -11.04 16.80 4.28
CA SER A 75 -11.55 18.01 3.66
C SER A 75 -12.04 17.73 2.23
N GLU A 76 -13.10 18.42 1.82
CA GLU A 76 -13.65 18.35 0.46
C GLU A 76 -12.97 19.33 -0.52
N HIS A 77 -12.01 20.14 -0.05
CA HIS A 77 -11.35 21.14 -0.89
C HIS A 77 -10.53 20.50 -2.04
N GLY A 78 -10.45 21.21 -3.17
CA GLY A 78 -9.54 20.87 -4.27
C GLY A 78 -9.95 19.68 -5.14
N SER A 79 -11.18 19.15 -5.00
CA SER A 79 -11.70 18.04 -5.81
C SER A 79 -10.75 16.82 -5.84
N TRP A 80 -10.05 16.57 -4.73
CA TRP A 80 -8.95 15.62 -4.64
C TRP A 80 -9.34 14.20 -5.07
N ARG A 81 -10.59 13.77 -4.81
CA ARG A 81 -11.12 12.46 -5.24
C ARG A 81 -11.02 12.27 -6.75
N ARG A 82 -11.47 13.27 -7.51
CA ARG A 82 -11.43 13.25 -8.98
C ARG A 82 -9.99 13.25 -9.47
N VAL A 83 -9.12 14.05 -8.85
CA VAL A 83 -7.69 14.13 -9.19
C VAL A 83 -7.01 12.79 -8.93
N HIS A 84 -7.22 12.19 -7.76
CA HIS A 84 -6.66 10.88 -7.41
C HIS A 84 -7.16 9.80 -8.36
N TRP A 85 -8.47 9.72 -8.60
CA TRP A 85 -9.01 8.73 -9.52
C TRP A 85 -8.44 8.86 -10.94
N GLY A 86 -8.36 10.09 -11.46
CA GLY A 86 -7.76 10.33 -12.77
C GLY A 86 -6.28 9.92 -12.83
N ALA A 87 -5.52 10.20 -11.76
CA ALA A 87 -4.12 9.82 -11.67
C ALA A 87 -3.93 8.29 -11.59
N ILE A 88 -4.77 7.60 -10.81
CA ILE A 88 -4.79 6.14 -10.68
C ILE A 88 -5.15 5.46 -12.01
N PHE A 89 -6.21 5.93 -12.67
CA PHE A 89 -6.59 5.42 -14.00
C PHE A 89 -5.45 5.62 -15.01
N SER A 90 -4.83 6.79 -15.02
CA SER A 90 -3.71 7.06 -15.92
C SER A 90 -2.46 6.22 -15.62
N ALA A 91 -2.19 5.93 -14.36
CA ALA A 91 -1.00 5.18 -13.93
C ALA A 91 -1.17 3.68 -14.17
N TYR A 92 -2.38 3.14 -13.96
CA TYR A 92 -2.58 1.70 -13.86
C TYR A 92 -3.60 1.13 -14.83
N GLY A 93 -4.30 1.94 -15.62
CA GLY A 93 -5.36 1.48 -16.52
C GLY A 93 -4.95 0.46 -17.59
N ARG A 94 -3.66 0.10 -17.68
CA ARG A 94 -3.11 -0.90 -18.60
C ARG A 94 -2.33 -2.01 -17.89
N THR A 95 -2.38 -2.07 -16.57
CA THR A 95 -1.72 -3.15 -15.82
C THR A 95 -2.62 -4.39 -15.79
N PRO A 96 -2.06 -5.60 -15.65
CA PRO A 96 -2.81 -6.86 -15.77
C PRO A 96 -4.01 -6.97 -14.83
N TYR A 97 -3.90 -6.45 -13.60
CA TYR A 97 -4.94 -6.60 -12.57
C TYR A 97 -5.83 -5.36 -12.39
N TYR A 98 -5.70 -4.34 -13.25
CA TYR A 98 -6.51 -3.13 -13.11
C TYR A 98 -8.01 -3.42 -13.19
N GLU A 99 -8.47 -4.01 -14.29
CA GLU A 99 -9.91 -4.27 -14.51
C GLU A 99 -10.52 -5.18 -13.43
N HIS A 100 -9.71 -6.04 -12.82
CA HIS A 100 -10.13 -6.94 -11.75
C HIS A 100 -10.43 -6.22 -10.44
N TYR A 101 -9.75 -5.12 -10.12
CA TYR A 101 -9.82 -4.50 -8.79
C TYR A 101 -10.20 -3.02 -8.81
N GLU A 102 -10.18 -2.34 -9.96
CA GLU A 102 -10.38 -0.90 -10.07
C GLU A 102 -11.67 -0.44 -9.39
N HIS A 103 -12.75 -1.21 -9.55
CA HIS A 103 -14.05 -0.92 -8.98
C HIS A 103 -14.04 -0.89 -7.44
N LEU A 104 -13.27 -1.77 -6.78
CA LEU A 104 -13.15 -1.81 -5.31
C LEU A 104 -12.52 -0.51 -4.78
N PHE A 105 -11.41 -0.10 -5.40
CA PHE A 105 -10.72 1.13 -5.02
C PHE A 105 -11.50 2.39 -5.40
N ARG A 106 -12.15 2.38 -6.56
CA ARG A 106 -12.96 3.50 -7.05
C ARG A 106 -14.11 3.81 -6.10
N LEU A 107 -14.78 2.81 -5.54
CA LEU A 107 -15.84 3.01 -4.53
C LEU A 107 -15.32 3.75 -3.30
N ILE A 108 -14.08 3.49 -2.88
CA ILE A 108 -13.47 4.17 -1.74
C ILE A 108 -13.18 5.64 -2.06
N TRP A 109 -12.61 5.94 -3.22
CA TRP A 109 -12.32 7.33 -3.57
C TRP A 109 -13.55 8.14 -4.00
N LEU A 110 -14.66 7.53 -4.43
CA LEU A 110 -15.84 8.27 -4.85
C LEU A 110 -16.82 8.60 -3.72
N GLN A 111 -16.72 7.93 -2.56
CA GLN A 111 -17.58 8.21 -1.41
C GLN A 111 -17.00 9.31 -0.49
N PRO A 112 -17.85 10.05 0.24
CA PRO A 112 -17.40 10.96 1.28
C PRO A 112 -16.80 10.19 2.46
N TRP A 113 -15.81 10.78 3.11
CA TRP A 113 -15.19 10.24 4.33
C TRP A 113 -15.17 11.33 5.38
N GLU A 114 -15.62 11.03 6.59
CA GLU A 114 -15.55 11.99 7.69
C GLU A 114 -14.15 12.01 8.30
N ARG A 115 -13.54 10.83 8.49
CA ARG A 115 -12.24 10.66 9.17
C ARG A 115 -11.20 10.06 8.25
N LEU A 116 -9.96 10.54 8.38
CA LEU A 116 -8.82 10.04 7.59
C LEU A 116 -8.50 8.59 7.93
N SER A 117 -8.62 8.17 9.20
CA SER A 117 -8.42 6.77 9.62
C SER A 117 -9.33 5.82 8.85
N ASP A 118 -10.60 6.17 8.68
CA ASP A 118 -11.61 5.29 8.09
C ASP A 118 -11.34 5.09 6.59
N LEU A 119 -10.94 6.16 5.91
CA LEU A 119 -10.47 6.11 4.52
C LEU A 119 -9.23 5.21 4.39
N ASN A 120 -8.25 5.37 5.27
CA ASN A 120 -7.02 4.58 5.25
C ASN A 120 -7.31 3.10 5.49
N GLU A 121 -8.15 2.79 6.48
CA GLU A 121 -8.59 1.42 6.79
C GLU A 121 -9.39 0.78 5.66
N ALA A 122 -10.20 1.56 4.93
CA ALA A 122 -10.94 1.05 3.78
C ALA A 122 -9.99 0.62 2.65
N LEU A 123 -9.01 1.46 2.28
CA LEU A 123 -7.98 1.08 1.30
C LEU A 123 -7.17 -0.12 1.78
N HIS A 124 -6.82 -0.12 3.07
CA HIS A 124 -6.04 -1.18 3.66
C HIS A 124 -6.74 -2.53 3.57
N ARG A 125 -8.03 -2.59 3.93
CA ARG A 125 -8.85 -3.80 3.86
C ARG A 125 -8.83 -4.41 2.47
N VAL A 126 -9.09 -3.62 1.42
CA VAL A 126 -9.06 -4.11 0.03
C VAL A 126 -7.71 -4.73 -0.31
N ILE A 127 -6.61 -4.05 0.01
CA ILE A 127 -5.26 -4.58 -0.27
C ILE A 127 -5.01 -5.87 0.51
N THR A 128 -5.37 -5.92 1.80
CA THR A 128 -5.17 -7.14 2.61
C THR A 128 -6.04 -8.31 2.16
N GLU A 129 -7.26 -8.06 1.67
CA GLU A 129 -8.13 -9.11 1.12
C GLU A 129 -7.53 -9.73 -0.14
N ILE A 130 -6.85 -8.92 -0.97
CA ILE A 130 -6.20 -9.38 -2.20
C ILE A 130 -4.88 -10.10 -1.89
N VAL A 131 -4.06 -9.53 -1.01
CA VAL A 131 -2.66 -9.95 -0.84
C VAL A 131 -2.46 -10.93 0.32
N PHE A 132 -3.30 -10.87 1.35
CA PHE A 132 -3.18 -11.67 2.58
C PHE A 132 -4.45 -12.46 2.87
N SER A 133 -5.12 -12.98 1.84
CA SER A 133 -6.24 -13.90 2.05
C SER A 133 -5.78 -15.11 2.88
N ALA A 134 -6.69 -15.71 3.66
CA ALA A 134 -6.35 -16.88 4.48
C ALA A 134 -5.76 -18.01 3.63
N GLU A 135 -6.33 -18.25 2.45
CA GLU A 135 -5.81 -19.24 1.48
C GLU A 135 -4.35 -18.97 1.10
N ILE A 136 -3.97 -17.71 0.86
CA ILE A 136 -2.59 -17.36 0.52
C ILE A 136 -1.67 -17.56 1.74
N ILE A 137 -2.06 -17.01 2.89
CA ILE A 137 -1.21 -17.04 4.09
C ILE A 137 -1.02 -18.46 4.61
N ASP A 138 -2.08 -19.26 4.65
CA ASP A 138 -2.05 -20.65 5.13
C ASP A 138 -1.29 -21.58 4.17
N ALA A 139 -1.18 -21.20 2.89
CA ALA A 139 -0.40 -21.93 1.90
C ALA A 139 1.11 -21.60 1.94
N LEU A 140 1.54 -20.57 2.69
CA LEU A 140 2.96 -20.24 2.79
C LEU A 140 3.69 -21.29 3.64
N PRO A 141 4.82 -21.84 3.15
CA PRO A 141 5.61 -22.76 3.93
C PRO A 141 6.24 -22.05 5.13
N SER A 142 6.45 -22.79 6.23
CA SER A 142 7.17 -22.27 7.39
C SER A 142 8.70 -22.29 7.20
N ASP A 143 9.20 -23.05 6.22
CA ASP A 143 10.63 -23.17 5.93
C ASP A 143 11.15 -21.95 5.16
N ARG A 144 12.24 -21.34 5.66
CA ARG A 144 12.80 -20.12 5.07
C ARG A 144 13.37 -20.34 3.66
N ALA A 145 14.04 -21.47 3.42
CA ALA A 145 14.64 -21.73 2.11
C ALA A 145 13.55 -21.95 1.04
N GLU A 146 12.41 -22.53 1.43
CA GLU A 146 11.26 -22.65 0.55
C GLU A 146 10.62 -21.28 0.25
N LEU A 147 10.48 -20.42 1.27
CA LEU A 147 10.01 -19.04 1.09
C LEU A 147 10.93 -18.22 0.16
N GLU A 148 12.25 -18.37 0.28
CA GLU A 148 13.23 -17.76 -0.63
C GLU A 148 13.03 -18.25 -2.06
N ARG A 149 12.84 -19.56 -2.25
CA ARG A 149 12.61 -20.16 -3.56
C ARG A 149 11.29 -19.67 -4.20
N LEU A 150 10.23 -19.50 -3.41
CA LEU A 150 8.94 -19.01 -3.93
C LEU A 150 9.00 -17.53 -4.34
N SER A 151 9.88 -16.75 -3.73
CA SER A 151 9.98 -15.31 -3.93
C SER A 151 11.13 -14.88 -4.85
N SER A 152 11.98 -15.80 -5.30
CA SER A 152 13.20 -15.50 -6.08
C SER A 152 12.94 -14.70 -7.36
N ASP A 153 11.82 -14.99 -8.04
CA ASP A 153 11.46 -14.34 -9.31
C ASP A 153 10.68 -13.04 -9.11
N TYR A 154 10.49 -12.62 -7.85
CA TYR A 154 9.69 -11.47 -7.46
C TYR A 154 10.53 -10.33 -6.87
N ALA A 155 11.83 -10.27 -7.17
CA ALA A 155 12.69 -9.16 -6.76
C ALA A 155 12.16 -7.81 -7.28
N ASP A 156 11.91 -7.73 -8.60
CA ASP A 156 11.34 -6.56 -9.27
C ASP A 156 10.12 -6.98 -10.08
N TYR A 157 8.93 -6.59 -9.66
CA TYR A 157 7.73 -6.82 -10.46
C TYR A 157 7.67 -5.92 -11.70
N TRP A 158 6.83 -6.30 -12.66
CA TRP A 158 6.60 -5.48 -13.83
C TRP A 158 5.77 -4.26 -13.45
N GLN A 159 6.33 -3.06 -13.67
CA GLN A 159 5.62 -1.78 -13.53
C GLN A 159 5.32 -1.23 -14.92
N LEU A 160 4.14 -0.61 -15.11
CA LEU A 160 3.75 -0.08 -16.43
C LEU A 160 4.76 0.95 -16.98
N SER A 161 5.34 1.76 -16.10
CA SER A 161 6.35 2.78 -16.40
C SER A 161 7.77 2.22 -16.56
N ARG A 162 8.00 0.91 -16.29
CA ARG A 162 9.36 0.34 -16.17
C ARG A 162 10.24 0.57 -17.39
N ALA A 163 9.65 0.51 -18.60
CA ALA A 163 10.40 0.73 -19.84
C ALA A 163 10.94 2.17 -19.98
N LYS A 164 10.28 3.15 -19.33
CA LYS A 164 10.64 4.56 -19.39
C LYS A 164 11.52 4.97 -18.20
N ASP A 165 11.14 4.55 -17.00
CA ASP A 165 11.68 5.09 -15.75
C ASP A 165 12.49 4.07 -14.92
N GLY A 166 12.58 2.81 -15.37
CA GLY A 166 13.13 1.71 -14.58
C GLY A 166 12.16 1.25 -13.48
N PHE A 167 12.61 0.31 -12.64
CA PHE A 167 11.84 -0.08 -11.46
C PHE A 167 11.92 1.05 -10.41
N VAL A 168 10.78 1.46 -9.89
CA VAL A 168 10.67 2.55 -8.92
C VAL A 168 10.12 2.02 -7.61
N ASP A 169 10.95 2.18 -6.58
CA ASP A 169 10.63 1.71 -5.24
C ASP A 169 9.90 2.78 -4.39
N GLY A 170 9.34 2.35 -3.26
CA GLY A 170 8.65 3.22 -2.31
C GLY A 170 7.29 3.74 -2.82
N LEU A 171 6.73 3.09 -3.84
CA LEU A 171 5.37 3.36 -4.31
C LEU A 171 4.33 2.77 -3.36
N SER A 172 3.10 3.26 -3.47
CA SER A 172 1.93 2.67 -2.84
C SER A 172 1.78 1.22 -3.26
N ALA A 173 1.34 0.35 -2.35
CA ALA A 173 1.06 -1.05 -2.66
C ALA A 173 -0.02 -1.25 -3.74
N ILE A 174 -0.78 -0.21 -4.09
CA ILE A 174 -1.69 -0.22 -5.22
C ILE A 174 -0.95 -0.44 -6.56
N ASP A 175 0.27 0.07 -6.71
CA ASP A 175 1.14 -0.17 -7.89
C ASP A 175 1.41 -1.68 -8.06
N MET A 176 1.81 -2.31 -6.96
CA MET A 176 2.06 -3.75 -6.88
C MET A 176 0.77 -4.55 -7.08
N VAL A 177 -0.34 -4.21 -6.41
CA VAL A 177 -1.62 -4.93 -6.52
C VAL A 177 -2.15 -4.89 -7.95
N PHE A 178 -2.10 -3.74 -8.61
CA PHE A 178 -2.57 -3.65 -10.00
C PHE A 178 -1.64 -4.34 -11.00
N SER A 179 -0.39 -4.60 -10.62
CA SER A 179 0.60 -5.28 -11.47
C SER A 179 0.62 -6.80 -11.26
N LEU A 180 0.52 -7.27 -10.02
CA LEU A 180 0.69 -8.67 -9.61
C LEU A 180 -0.57 -9.32 -9.03
N GLY A 181 -1.56 -8.54 -8.60
CA GLY A 181 -2.76 -9.07 -7.93
C GLY A 181 -2.39 -9.91 -6.71
N PRO A 182 -2.91 -11.15 -6.57
CA PRO A 182 -2.61 -12.03 -5.44
C PRO A 182 -1.12 -12.37 -5.30
N GLN A 183 -0.36 -12.40 -6.40
CA GLN A 183 1.08 -12.71 -6.38
C GLN A 183 1.92 -11.60 -5.74
N SER A 184 1.32 -10.45 -5.42
CA SER A 184 1.93 -9.39 -4.61
C SER A 184 2.60 -9.93 -3.34
N VAL A 185 2.03 -10.98 -2.73
CA VAL A 185 2.59 -11.60 -1.53
C VAL A 185 4.02 -12.09 -1.72
N PHE A 186 4.37 -12.58 -2.92
CA PHE A 186 5.72 -13.09 -3.20
C PHE A 186 6.74 -11.96 -3.36
N HIS A 187 6.33 -10.81 -3.89
CA HIS A 187 7.19 -9.63 -3.90
C HIS A 187 7.42 -9.11 -2.47
N LEU A 188 6.36 -9.03 -1.66
CA LEU A 188 6.50 -8.67 -0.24
C LEU A 188 7.42 -9.65 0.49
N LEU A 189 7.26 -10.96 0.24
CA LEU A 189 8.12 -11.99 0.82
C LEU A 189 9.57 -11.83 0.40
N HIS A 190 9.85 -11.57 -0.89
CA HIS A 190 11.19 -11.28 -1.37
C HIS A 190 11.80 -10.11 -0.60
N ARG A 191 11.07 -9.00 -0.46
CA ARG A 191 11.51 -7.85 0.32
C ARG A 191 11.78 -8.21 1.77
N VAL A 192 10.87 -8.92 2.44
CA VAL A 192 11.04 -9.32 3.85
C VAL A 192 12.32 -10.15 4.05
N LEU A 193 12.64 -11.05 3.12
CA LEU A 193 13.76 -11.98 3.26
C LEU A 193 15.12 -11.36 2.90
N HIS A 194 15.14 -10.35 2.02
CA HIS A 194 16.37 -9.78 1.45
C HIS A 194 16.63 -8.33 1.87
N THR A 195 15.68 -7.66 2.53
CA THR A 195 15.94 -6.36 3.15
C THR A 195 16.71 -6.59 4.44
N HIS A 196 18.04 -6.61 4.35
CA HIS A 196 18.87 -6.29 5.51
C HIS A 196 18.49 -4.87 5.92
N LYS A 197 17.93 -4.69 7.12
CA LYS A 197 17.95 -3.35 7.73
C LYS A 197 19.43 -2.99 7.87
N SER A 198 19.93 -2.18 6.92
CA SER A 198 21.09 -1.34 7.16
C SER A 198 20.73 -0.43 8.32
N GLU A 199 21.26 -0.78 9.49
CA GLU A 199 21.45 0.01 10.72
C GLU A 199 20.23 0.72 11.34
#